data_AF-A0A3L9L8Q0-F1
#
_entry.id   AF-A0A3L9L8Q0-F1
#
_cell.length_a   1.000
_cell.length_b   1.000
_cell.length_c   1.000
_cell.angle_alpha   90.00
_cell.angle_beta   90.00
_cell.angle_gamma   90.00
#
_symmetry.space_group_name_H-M   'P 1'
#
loop_
_entity.id
_entity.type
_entity.pdbx_description
1 polymer ?
#
loop_
_entity_poly.entity_id
_entity_poly.type
_entity_poly.pdbx_seq_one_letter_code
_entity_poly.pdbx_strand_id
1 'polypeptide(L)'
;MTGSGKRSPRRRALIRYLVLFVVTLVLNGVLKELRNRGILTTPMLVGLFAVVLPGVWALLRYWWLPRVSRARPQHDRIVTEARWASPLAPGAVIERLRTEFVAPEFRTTATDSALHIATGSDETFRWRGAGSMKGWEALPLAMDVVLTATSAGCDIVALARDDLGWYEKPPEFFVENEVLRRGAALIRRARAATENPAAHG
;
A
#
# COMPACT_ATOMS: atom_id res chain seq x y z
N MET A 1 8.34 9.43 -41.16
CA MET A 1 7.98 10.35 -40.06
C MET A 1 6.47 10.27 -39.83
N THR A 2 6.02 9.48 -38.87
CA THR A 2 4.60 9.33 -38.53
C THR A 2 4.40 9.70 -37.07
N GLY A 3 3.80 10.87 -36.84
CA GLY A 3 3.54 11.41 -35.51
C GLY A 3 2.57 10.54 -34.74
N SER A 4 3.09 9.79 -33.77
CA SER A 4 2.30 9.16 -32.71
C SER A 4 1.70 10.26 -31.83
N GLY A 5 0.51 10.73 -32.19
CA GLY A 5 -0.30 11.62 -31.37
C GLY A 5 -0.70 10.94 -30.08
N LYS A 6 0.16 11.01 -29.06
CA LYS A 6 -0.18 10.66 -27.67
C LYS A 6 -1.38 11.51 -27.27
N ARG A 7 -2.59 10.91 -27.28
CA ARG A 7 -3.83 11.56 -26.83
C ARG A 7 -3.59 12.12 -25.44
N SER A 8 -3.61 13.45 -25.31
CA SER A 8 -3.24 14.13 -24.07
C SER A 8 -4.13 13.64 -22.91
N PRO A 9 -3.56 13.43 -21.71
CA PRO A 9 -4.31 12.98 -20.53
C PRO A 9 -5.46 13.94 -20.18
N ARG A 10 -5.32 15.23 -20.50
CA ARG A 10 -6.37 16.25 -20.37
C ARG A 10 -7.62 15.94 -21.20
N ARG A 11 -7.46 15.44 -22.43
CA ARG A 11 -8.60 15.13 -23.32
C ARG A 11 -9.40 13.92 -22.83
N ARG A 12 -8.73 12.92 -22.22
CA ARG A 12 -9.41 11.77 -21.59
C ARG A 12 -10.15 12.17 -20.31
N ALA A 13 -9.56 13.04 -19.49
CA ALA A 13 -10.21 13.56 -18.28
C ALA A 13 -11.46 14.39 -18.63
N LEU A 14 -11.38 15.25 -19.65
CA LEU A 14 -12.50 16.07 -20.10
C LEU A 14 -13.66 15.24 -20.64
N ILE A 15 -13.37 14.20 -21.44
CA ILE A 15 -14.39 13.26 -21.94
C ILE A 15 -15.05 12.51 -20.79
N ARG A 16 -14.27 12.00 -19.82
CA ARG A 16 -14.83 11.34 -18.63
C ARG A 16 -15.74 12.29 -17.85
N TYR A 17 -15.32 13.54 -17.65
CA TYR A 17 -16.11 14.55 -16.95
C TYR A 17 -17.41 14.87 -17.68
N LEU A 18 -17.36 15.09 -18.99
CA LEU A 18 -18.54 15.36 -19.82
C LEU A 18 -19.54 14.19 -19.77
N VAL A 19 -19.05 12.95 -19.90
CA VAL A 19 -19.88 11.76 -19.81
C VAL A 19 -20.54 11.67 -18.43
N LEU A 20 -19.77 11.86 -17.34
CA LEU A 20 -20.31 11.80 -15.98
C LEU A 20 -21.35 12.90 -15.74
N PHE A 21 -21.10 14.12 -16.24
CA PHE A 21 -22.03 15.23 -16.16
C PHE A 21 -23.34 14.94 -16.89
N VAL A 22 -23.27 14.48 -18.15
CA VAL A 22 -24.46 14.15 -18.95
C VAL A 22 -25.25 13.01 -18.29
N VAL A 23 -24.57 11.95 -17.85
CA VAL A 23 -25.21 10.83 -17.15
C VAL A 23 -25.92 11.31 -15.89
N THR A 24 -25.27 12.16 -15.08
CA THR A 24 -25.85 12.69 -13.83
C THR A 24 -27.08 13.55 -14.13
N LEU A 25 -27.02 14.39 -15.16
CA LEU A 25 -28.11 15.29 -15.55
C LEU A 25 -29.31 14.51 -16.08
N VAL A 26 -29.07 13.48 -16.90
CA VAL A 26 -30.11 12.57 -17.40
C VAL A 26 -30.72 11.76 -16.24
N LEU A 27 -29.91 11.20 -15.35
CA LEU A 27 -30.42 10.46 -14.19
C LEU A 27 -31.31 11.34 -13.31
N ASN A 28 -30.87 12.57 -13.02
CA ASN A 28 -31.64 13.53 -12.24
C ASN A 28 -32.93 13.94 -12.94
N GLY A 29 -32.89 14.14 -14.26
CA GLY A 29 -34.08 14.43 -15.07
C GLY A 29 -35.09 13.29 -15.00
N VAL A 30 -34.64 12.05 -15.19
CA VAL A 30 -35.48 10.85 -15.10
C VAL A 30 -36.03 10.67 -13.69
N LEU A 31 -35.23 10.86 -12.64
CA LEU A 31 -35.70 10.77 -11.25
C LEU A 31 -36.79 11.80 -10.95
N LYS A 32 -36.60 13.04 -11.42
CA LYS A 32 -37.56 14.13 -11.22
C LYS A 32 -38.86 13.85 -11.96
N GLU A 33 -38.78 13.34 -13.18
CA GLU A 33 -39.94 12.98 -13.99
C GLU A 33 -40.71 11.80 -13.37
N LEU A 34 -40.00 10.75 -12.92
CA LEU A 34 -40.62 9.61 -12.23
C LEU A 34 -41.29 10.02 -10.90
N ARG A 35 -40.71 11.00 -10.19
CA ARG A 35 -41.30 11.57 -8.98
C ARG A 35 -42.53 12.42 -9.29
N ASN A 36 -42.47 13.27 -10.31
CA ASN A 36 -43.56 14.13 -10.73
C ASN A 36 -44.77 13.32 -11.24
N ARG A 37 -44.53 12.17 -11.86
CA ARG A 37 -45.58 11.23 -12.30
C ARG A 37 -46.14 10.36 -11.17
N GLY A 38 -45.66 10.51 -9.94
CA GLY A 38 -46.12 9.71 -8.78
C GLY A 38 -45.69 8.24 -8.81
N ILE A 39 -44.85 7.84 -9.78
CA ILE A 39 -44.36 6.46 -9.92
C ILE A 39 -43.31 6.16 -8.85
N LEU A 40 -42.47 7.16 -8.52
CA LEU A 40 -41.42 7.04 -7.52
C LEU A 40 -41.68 8.00 -6.37
N THR A 41 -42.13 7.47 -5.23
CA THR A 41 -42.40 8.27 -4.04
C THR A 41 -41.12 8.54 -3.24
N THR A 42 -41.08 9.64 -2.49
CA THR A 42 -39.97 9.96 -1.57
C THR A 42 -39.62 8.80 -0.63
N PRO A 43 -40.56 8.09 0.02
CA PRO A 43 -40.23 6.93 0.85
C PRO A 43 -39.59 5.77 0.06
N MET A 44 -39.98 5.54 -1.20
CA MET A 44 -39.31 4.55 -2.05
C MET A 44 -37.87 4.95 -2.38
N LEU A 45 -37.60 6.23 -2.64
CA LEU A 45 -36.24 6.73 -2.82
C LEU A 45 -35.39 6.54 -1.57
N VAL A 46 -35.92 6.89 -0.39
CA VAL A 46 -35.23 6.69 0.89
C VAL A 46 -34.95 5.21 1.12
N GLY A 47 -35.92 4.33 0.88
CA GLY A 47 -35.75 2.88 0.97
C GLY A 47 -34.68 2.36 -0.01
N LEU A 48 -34.69 2.84 -1.25
CA LEU A 48 -33.68 2.48 -2.26
C LEU A 48 -32.28 2.89 -1.81
N PHE A 49 -32.08 4.12 -1.36
CA PHE A 49 -30.77 4.57 -0.85
C PHE A 49 -30.34 3.79 0.39
N ALA A 50 -31.27 3.46 1.29
CA ALA A 50 -31.01 2.66 2.47
C ALA A 50 -30.56 1.23 2.16
N VAL A 51 -30.88 0.68 0.98
CA VAL A 51 -30.40 -0.64 0.54
C VAL A 51 -29.16 -0.52 -0.35
N VAL A 52 -29.17 0.41 -1.31
CA VAL A 52 -28.10 0.56 -2.30
C VAL A 52 -26.82 1.07 -1.66
N LEU A 53 -26.88 2.08 -0.78
CA LEU A 53 -25.66 2.64 -0.19
C LEU A 53 -24.91 1.62 0.68
N PRO A 54 -25.57 0.86 1.59
CA PRO A 54 -24.89 -0.22 2.30
C PRO A 54 -24.39 -1.33 1.39
N GLY A 55 -25.14 -1.69 0.35
CA GLY A 55 -24.72 -2.70 -0.63
C GLY A 55 -23.45 -2.29 -1.39
N VAL A 56 -23.40 -1.04 -1.87
CA VAL A 56 -22.22 -0.46 -2.53
C VAL A 56 -21.05 -0.38 -1.54
N TRP A 57 -21.31 0.07 -0.31
CA TRP A 57 -20.30 0.12 0.75
C TRP A 57 -19.70 -1.27 1.03
N ALA A 58 -20.54 -2.29 1.16
CA ALA A 58 -20.11 -3.66 1.38
C ALA A 58 -19.29 -4.19 0.20
N LEU A 59 -19.73 -3.94 -1.03
CA LEU A 59 -18.99 -4.33 -2.23
C LEU A 59 -17.61 -3.67 -2.29
N LEU A 60 -17.53 -2.37 -1.97
CA LEU A 60 -16.25 -1.66 -1.89
C LEU A 60 -15.35 -2.23 -0.79
N ARG A 61 -15.89 -2.47 0.40
CA ARG A 61 -15.14 -2.88 1.60
C ARG A 61 -14.65 -4.32 1.55
N TYR A 62 -15.47 -5.23 1.07
CA TYR A 62 -15.21 -6.68 1.15
C TYR A 62 -14.76 -7.29 -0.17
N TRP A 63 -15.01 -6.65 -1.31
CA TRP A 63 -14.65 -7.20 -2.61
C TRP A 63 -13.60 -6.35 -3.33
N TRP A 64 -13.86 -5.05 -3.51
CA TRP A 64 -12.96 -4.19 -4.28
C TRP A 64 -11.66 -3.91 -3.53
N LEU A 65 -11.73 -3.50 -2.26
CA LEU A 65 -10.57 -3.09 -1.47
C LEU A 65 -9.54 -4.24 -1.30
N PRO A 66 -9.92 -5.46 -0.88
CA PRO A 66 -8.95 -6.56 -0.78
C PRO A 66 -8.35 -6.93 -2.14
N ARG A 67 -9.14 -6.82 -3.22
CA ARG A 67 -8.68 -7.13 -4.58
C ARG A 67 -7.60 -6.16 -5.03
N VAL A 68 -7.79 -4.85 -4.85
CA VAL A 68 -6.79 -3.85 -5.26
C VAL A 68 -5.56 -3.87 -4.36
N SER A 69 -5.73 -4.19 -3.07
CA SER A 69 -4.60 -4.30 -2.15
C SER A 69 -3.70 -5.51 -2.40
N ARG A 70 -4.26 -6.61 -2.90
CA ARG A 70 -3.49 -7.82 -3.27
C ARG A 70 -3.00 -7.81 -4.71
N ALA A 71 -3.51 -6.88 -5.52
CA ALA A 71 -3.11 -6.77 -6.92
C ALA A 71 -1.66 -6.28 -7.01
N ARG A 72 -0.96 -6.73 -8.06
CA ARG A 72 0.41 -6.30 -8.31
C ARG A 72 0.49 -4.77 -8.45
N PRO A 73 1.57 -4.15 -7.94
CA PRO A 73 1.76 -2.72 -8.10
C PRO A 73 1.83 -2.38 -9.60
N GLN A 74 1.17 -1.29 -9.98
CA GLN A 74 1.22 -0.78 -11.36
C GLN A 74 2.43 0.12 -11.59
N HIS A 75 2.89 0.79 -10.54
CA HIS A 75 4.00 1.73 -10.56
C HIS A 75 5.20 1.11 -9.85
N ASP A 76 6.38 1.64 -10.14
CA ASP A 76 7.61 1.19 -9.49
C ASP A 76 7.52 1.41 -7.98
N ARG A 77 8.14 0.48 -7.25
CA ARG A 77 8.25 0.55 -5.79
C ARG A 77 9.20 1.67 -5.40
N ILE A 78 8.87 2.35 -4.32
CA ILE A 78 9.79 3.24 -3.61
C ILE A 78 10.70 2.35 -2.78
N VAL A 79 12.00 2.36 -3.10
CA VAL A 79 12.97 1.43 -2.52
C VAL A 79 14.09 2.18 -1.80
N THR A 80 14.46 1.67 -0.63
CA THR A 80 15.68 2.02 0.09
C THR A 80 16.52 0.76 0.24
N GLU A 81 17.75 0.78 -0.24
CA GLU A 81 18.68 -0.35 -0.14
C GLU A 81 19.89 0.04 0.72
N ALA A 82 20.38 -0.90 1.52
CA ALA A 82 21.68 -0.78 2.17
C ALA A 82 22.39 -2.13 2.22
N ARG A 83 23.72 -2.05 2.25
CA ARG A 83 24.61 -3.21 2.38
C ARG A 83 25.58 -2.99 3.53
N TRP A 84 25.87 -4.04 4.29
CA TRP A 84 26.89 -4.03 5.33
C TRP A 84 27.37 -5.46 5.61
N ALA A 85 28.52 -5.58 6.27
CA ALA A 85 29.04 -6.85 6.74
C ALA A 85 28.67 -7.05 8.22
N SER A 86 28.47 -8.30 8.63
CA SER A 86 28.31 -8.70 10.01
C SER A 86 29.36 -9.77 10.35
N PRO A 87 29.97 -9.72 11.56
CA PRO A 87 30.86 -10.78 12.02
C PRO A 87 30.10 -12.07 12.38
N LEU A 88 28.77 -12.03 12.40
CA LEU A 88 27.93 -13.17 12.76
C LEU A 88 27.73 -14.09 11.54
N ALA A 89 27.60 -15.39 11.80
CA ALA A 89 27.16 -16.34 10.79
C ALA A 89 25.69 -16.07 10.37
N PRO A 90 25.26 -16.42 9.15
CA PRO A 90 23.92 -16.11 8.65
C PRO A 90 22.77 -16.53 9.58
N GLY A 91 22.84 -17.72 10.17
CA GLY A 91 21.81 -18.20 11.12
C GLY A 91 21.72 -17.34 12.38
N ALA A 92 22.85 -16.87 12.91
CA ALA A 92 22.86 -15.98 14.08
C ALA A 92 22.32 -14.58 13.75
N VAL A 93 22.55 -14.10 12.53
CA VAL A 93 21.95 -12.85 12.03
C VAL A 93 20.43 -12.99 11.93
N ILE A 94 19.91 -14.08 11.37
CA ILE A 94 18.47 -14.32 11.27
C ILE A 94 17.84 -14.31 12.67
N GLU A 95 18.40 -15.04 13.62
CA GLU A 95 17.85 -15.10 14.98
C GLU A 95 17.89 -13.73 15.68
N ARG A 96 18.99 -12.98 15.54
CA ARG A 96 19.06 -11.59 16.05
C ARG A 96 17.98 -10.70 15.46
N LEU A 97 17.78 -10.75 14.15
CA LEU A 97 16.76 -9.96 13.47
C LEU A 97 15.35 -10.40 13.88
N ARG A 98 15.10 -11.70 14.09
CA ARG A 98 13.81 -12.19 14.60
C ARG A 98 13.52 -11.68 16.00
N THR A 99 14.52 -11.63 16.88
CA THR A 99 14.39 -11.03 18.21
C THR A 99 14.11 -9.53 18.12
N GLU A 100 14.83 -8.82 17.24
CA GLU A 100 14.66 -7.37 17.07
C GLU A 100 13.26 -7.00 16.54
N PHE A 101 12.73 -7.80 15.61
CA PHE A 101 11.43 -7.61 14.97
C PHE A 101 10.35 -8.55 15.52
N VAL A 102 10.32 -8.76 16.85
CA VAL A 102 9.35 -9.62 17.54
C VAL A 102 7.99 -8.95 17.77
N ALA A 103 7.95 -7.62 17.71
CA ALA A 103 6.75 -6.85 18.05
C ALA A 103 5.57 -7.17 17.09
N PRO A 104 4.31 -7.14 17.57
CA PRO A 104 3.15 -7.67 16.85
C PRO A 104 2.84 -6.94 15.53
N GLU A 105 3.34 -5.72 15.35
CA GLU A 105 3.25 -4.97 14.09
C GLU A 105 4.13 -5.53 12.97
N PHE A 106 5.09 -6.40 13.28
CA PHE A 106 5.96 -7.06 12.32
C PHE A 106 5.48 -8.48 12.04
N ARG A 107 5.44 -8.82 10.76
CA ARG A 107 5.25 -10.19 10.27
C ARG A 107 6.54 -10.64 9.64
N THR A 108 7.18 -11.64 10.23
CA THR A 108 8.49 -12.12 9.76
C THR A 108 8.36 -13.51 9.14
N THR A 109 9.12 -13.76 8.08
CA THR A 109 9.22 -15.09 7.44
C THR A 109 10.67 -15.30 7.08
N ALA A 110 11.27 -16.37 7.61
CA ALA A 110 12.69 -16.65 7.48
C ALA A 110 12.94 -17.93 6.69
N THR A 111 14.07 -17.94 6.01
CA THR A 111 14.76 -19.11 5.44
C THR A 111 16.20 -19.10 5.95
N ASP A 112 17.02 -20.09 5.58
CA ASP A 112 18.40 -20.18 6.09
C ASP A 112 19.31 -19.01 5.67
N SER A 113 18.97 -18.30 4.58
CA SER A 113 19.80 -17.23 4.01
C SER A 113 19.03 -15.94 3.71
N ALA A 114 17.76 -15.87 4.07
CA ALA A 114 16.94 -14.68 3.83
C ALA A 114 15.85 -14.51 4.89
N LEU A 115 15.54 -13.26 5.20
CA LEU A 115 14.49 -12.86 6.13
C LEU A 115 13.61 -11.79 5.47
N HIS A 116 12.32 -12.06 5.39
CA HIS A 116 11.30 -11.11 4.99
C HIS A 116 10.62 -10.53 6.24
N ILE A 117 10.51 -9.21 6.31
CA ILE A 117 9.83 -8.47 7.40
C ILE A 117 8.78 -7.56 6.76
N ALA A 118 7.52 -7.78 7.06
CA ALA A 118 6.42 -6.91 6.63
C ALA A 118 5.80 -6.18 7.83
N THR A 119 5.34 -4.95 7.61
CA THR A 119 4.61 -4.16 8.61
C THR A 119 3.49 -3.36 7.95
N GLY A 120 2.51 -2.93 8.74
CA GLY A 120 1.33 -2.22 8.24
C GLY A 120 0.34 -3.10 7.48
N SER A 121 -0.63 -2.47 6.82
CA SER A 121 -1.69 -3.10 6.04
C SER A 121 -2.20 -2.14 4.97
N ASP A 122 -2.03 -2.51 3.69
CA ASP A 122 -2.52 -1.72 2.56
C ASP A 122 -4.04 -1.51 2.62
N GLU A 123 -4.79 -2.54 3.01
CA GLU A 123 -6.25 -2.45 3.18
C GLU A 123 -6.62 -1.38 4.22
N THR A 124 -5.93 -1.38 5.38
CA THR A 124 -6.20 -0.41 6.45
C THR A 124 -5.75 0.99 6.06
N PHE A 125 -4.57 1.14 5.43
CA PHE A 125 -4.06 2.42 4.95
C PHE A 125 -5.04 3.06 3.96
N ARG A 126 -5.54 2.31 2.99
CA ARG A 126 -6.53 2.78 2.00
C ARG A 126 -7.88 3.11 2.62
N TRP A 127 -8.34 2.28 3.56
CA TRP A 127 -9.62 2.50 4.22
C TRP A 127 -9.62 3.78 5.08
N ARG A 128 -8.56 4.00 5.84
CA ARG A 128 -8.42 5.17 6.73
C ARG A 128 -7.94 6.42 5.99
N GLY A 129 -7.17 6.23 4.93
CA GLY A 129 -6.59 7.27 4.10
C GLY A 129 -5.44 8.04 4.77
N ALA A 130 -4.73 8.82 3.97
CA ALA A 130 -3.64 9.70 4.41
C ALA A 130 -4.11 10.90 5.27
N GLY A 131 -5.42 11.14 5.37
CA GLY A 131 -6.00 12.13 6.28
C GLY A 131 -6.13 11.65 7.73
N SER A 132 -5.74 10.41 8.04
CA SER A 132 -5.92 9.79 9.36
C SER A 132 -4.59 9.29 9.93
N MET A 133 -4.33 9.56 11.22
CA MET A 133 -3.18 8.99 11.92
C MET A 133 -3.18 7.46 11.87
N LYS A 134 -4.36 6.83 12.03
CA LYS A 134 -4.50 5.36 11.90
C LYS A 134 -4.20 4.85 10.49
N GLY A 135 -4.41 5.69 9.48
CA GLY A 135 -3.96 5.40 8.12
C GLY A 135 -2.44 5.36 8.09
N TRP A 136 -1.79 6.44 8.53
CA TRP A 136 -0.33 6.54 8.58
C TRP A 136 0.33 5.42 9.37
N GLU A 137 -0.22 5.02 10.52
CA GLU A 137 0.27 3.87 11.29
C GLU A 137 0.20 2.57 10.49
N ALA A 138 -0.81 2.42 9.64
CA ALA A 138 -1.02 1.24 8.83
C ALA A 138 -0.32 1.27 7.46
N LEU A 139 0.48 2.29 7.15
CA LEU A 139 1.23 2.35 5.88
C LEU A 139 2.03 1.05 5.69
N PRO A 140 1.80 0.28 4.60
CA PRO A 140 2.45 -1.01 4.42
C PRO A 140 3.89 -0.85 3.93
N LEU A 141 4.82 -1.50 4.61
CA LEU A 141 6.22 -1.62 4.20
C LEU A 141 6.66 -3.08 4.29
N ALA A 142 7.62 -3.43 3.44
CA ALA A 142 8.34 -4.69 3.51
C ALA A 142 9.84 -4.44 3.47
N MET A 143 10.61 -5.23 4.20
CA MET A 143 12.06 -5.28 4.14
C MET A 143 12.50 -6.72 3.88
N ASP A 144 13.20 -6.91 2.78
CA ASP A 144 13.82 -8.17 2.40
C ASP A 144 15.30 -8.10 2.77
N VAL A 145 15.77 -9.04 3.58
CA VAL A 145 17.16 -9.18 3.99
C VAL A 145 17.72 -10.46 3.38
N VAL A 146 18.82 -10.34 2.63
CA VAL A 146 19.53 -11.47 2.01
C VAL A 146 20.93 -11.54 2.59
N LEU A 147 21.34 -12.75 2.95
CA LEU A 147 22.61 -13.03 3.62
C LEU A 147 23.50 -13.88 2.72
N THR A 148 24.78 -13.50 2.62
CA THR A 148 25.80 -14.29 1.92
C THR A 148 26.91 -14.61 2.89
N ALA A 149 27.17 -15.90 3.12
CA ALA A 149 28.24 -16.32 4.03
C ALA A 149 29.62 -15.90 3.50
N THR A 150 30.49 -15.47 4.41
CA THR A 150 31.90 -15.14 4.12
C THR A 150 32.80 -15.87 5.11
N SER A 151 34.13 -15.82 4.91
CA SER A 151 35.08 -16.46 5.84
C SER A 151 35.10 -15.83 7.24
N ALA A 152 34.62 -14.59 7.38
CA ALA A 152 34.64 -13.81 8.62
C ALA A 152 33.25 -13.54 9.23
N GLY A 153 32.19 -14.11 8.65
CA GLY A 153 30.80 -13.87 9.06
C GLY A 153 29.85 -13.92 7.87
N CYS A 154 29.15 -12.82 7.58
CA CYS A 154 28.31 -12.70 6.40
C CYS A 154 28.17 -11.26 5.88
N ASP A 155 27.91 -11.15 4.58
CA ASP A 155 27.47 -9.92 3.94
C ASP A 155 25.94 -9.87 3.92
N ILE A 156 25.40 -8.70 4.24
CA ILE A 156 23.97 -8.44 4.37
C ILE A 156 23.56 -7.40 3.34
N VAL A 157 22.51 -7.74 2.58
CA VAL A 157 21.80 -6.80 1.71
C VAL A 157 20.38 -6.66 2.23
N ALA A 158 19.98 -5.45 2.61
CA ALA A 158 18.61 -5.15 3.00
C ALA A 158 17.95 -4.20 2.00
N LEU A 159 16.77 -4.58 1.54
CA LEU A 159 15.93 -3.83 0.62
C LEU A 159 14.60 -3.55 1.29
N ALA A 160 14.38 -2.31 1.72
CA ALA A 160 13.11 -1.84 2.23
C ALA A 160 12.31 -1.19 1.10
N ARG A 161 11.01 -1.46 1.05
CA ARG A 161 10.10 -0.96 0.01
C ARG A 161 8.71 -0.68 0.56
N ASP A 162 7.94 0.13 -0.13
CA ASP A 162 6.49 0.12 0.06
C ASP A 162 5.91 -1.25 -0.31
N ASP A 163 4.86 -1.68 0.40
CA ASP A 163 4.11 -2.89 0.08
C ASP A 163 2.64 -2.57 -0.30
N LEU A 164 2.49 -1.46 -1.00
CA LEU A 164 1.22 -0.96 -1.56
C LEU A 164 0.74 -1.83 -2.74
N GLY A 165 -0.55 -2.15 -2.83
CA GLY A 165 -1.10 -2.87 -3.98
C GLY A 165 -1.20 -2.02 -5.25
N TRP A 166 -2.23 -2.26 -6.05
CA TRP A 166 -2.49 -1.51 -7.27
C TRP A 166 -3.01 -0.07 -6.99
N TYR A 167 -2.48 0.94 -7.69
CA TYR A 167 -2.95 2.33 -7.62
C TYR A 167 -3.11 2.93 -9.02
N GLU A 168 -4.18 3.73 -9.23
CA GLU A 168 -4.38 4.43 -10.50
C GLU A 168 -3.29 5.49 -10.75
N LYS A 169 -2.89 6.19 -9.69
CA LYS A 169 -1.83 7.21 -9.70
C LYS A 169 -0.69 6.79 -8.79
N PRO A 170 0.56 7.20 -9.09
CA PRO A 170 1.66 6.98 -8.15
C PRO A 170 1.34 7.61 -6.78
N PRO A 171 1.94 7.08 -5.69
CA PRO A 171 1.81 7.68 -4.36
C PRO A 171 2.16 9.17 -4.37
N GLU A 172 1.47 9.94 -3.54
CA GLU A 172 1.78 11.36 -3.38
C GLU A 172 3.13 11.55 -2.66
N PHE A 173 3.81 12.66 -2.92
CA PHE A 173 5.18 12.92 -2.44
C PHE A 173 5.36 12.76 -0.92
N PHE A 174 4.34 13.10 -0.13
CA PHE A 174 4.43 12.92 1.32
C PHE A 174 4.34 11.43 1.74
N VAL A 175 3.65 10.57 0.98
CA VAL A 175 3.67 9.12 1.18
C VAL A 175 5.06 8.59 0.84
N GLU A 176 5.63 9.05 -0.28
CA GLU A 176 6.98 8.67 -0.69
C GLU A 176 8.04 9.00 0.36
N ASN A 177 8.05 10.23 0.87
CA ASN A 177 8.97 10.63 1.94
C ASN A 177 8.79 9.78 3.21
N GLU A 178 7.55 9.46 3.56
CA GLU A 178 7.26 8.62 4.72
C GLU A 178 7.78 7.19 4.53
N VAL A 179 7.58 6.61 3.34
CA VAL A 179 8.12 5.29 2.99
C VAL A 179 9.64 5.30 3.09
N LEU A 180 10.31 6.28 2.48
CA LEU A 180 11.77 6.40 2.53
C LEU A 180 12.28 6.52 3.97
N ARG A 181 11.64 7.37 4.78
CA ARG A 181 11.99 7.58 6.19
C ARG A 181 11.85 6.29 7.00
N ARG A 182 10.72 5.59 6.87
CA ARG A 182 10.45 4.34 7.61
C ARG A 182 11.32 3.19 7.12
N GLY A 183 11.49 3.04 5.81
CA GLY A 183 12.39 2.05 5.21
C GLY A 183 13.82 2.22 5.71
N ALA A 184 14.33 3.45 5.72
CA ALA A 184 15.64 3.75 6.29
C ALA A 184 15.70 3.44 7.80
N ALA A 185 14.62 3.68 8.55
CA ALA A 185 14.57 3.34 9.98
C ALA A 185 14.63 1.82 10.24
N LEU A 186 13.90 1.02 9.45
CA LEU A 186 13.96 -0.45 9.51
C LEU A 186 15.38 -0.96 9.25
N ILE A 187 16.02 -0.45 8.20
CA ILE A 187 17.40 -0.81 7.85
C ILE A 187 18.39 -0.41 8.95
N ARG A 188 18.29 0.81 9.48
CA ARG A 188 19.16 1.26 10.59
C ARG A 188 19.03 0.36 11.81
N ARG A 189 17.79 -0.05 12.13
CA ARG A 189 17.51 -0.96 13.26
C ARG A 189 18.11 -2.34 13.02
N ALA A 190 17.92 -2.91 11.83
CA ALA A 190 18.53 -4.20 11.45
C ALA A 190 20.07 -4.16 11.49
N ARG A 191 20.66 -3.07 10.97
CA ARG A 191 22.11 -2.87 11.03
C ARG A 191 22.61 -2.79 12.47
N ALA A 192 21.99 -1.97 13.31
CA ALA A 192 22.38 -1.84 14.73
C ALA A 192 22.37 -3.19 15.46
N ALA A 193 21.37 -4.04 15.19
CA ALA A 193 21.25 -5.36 15.80
C ALA A 193 22.32 -6.38 15.33
N THR A 194 22.97 -6.15 14.19
CA THR A 194 23.82 -7.16 13.51
C THR A 194 25.27 -6.73 13.30
N GLU A 195 25.56 -5.43 13.36
CA GLU A 195 26.91 -4.88 13.15
C GLU A 195 27.74 -4.89 14.45
N ASN A 196 27.12 -4.67 15.61
CA ASN A 196 27.81 -4.61 16.92
C ASN A 196 27.09 -5.46 17.99
N PRO A 197 27.38 -6.77 18.11
CA PRO A 197 26.64 -7.67 19.01
C PRO A 197 26.81 -7.39 20.51
N ALA A 198 27.79 -6.57 20.91
CA ALA A 198 28.15 -6.29 22.30
C ALA A 198 27.28 -5.22 23.01
N ALA A 199 26.39 -4.52 22.30
CA ALA A 199 25.63 -3.40 22.87
C ALA A 199 24.31 -3.80 23.58
N HIS A 200 23.95 -5.09 23.59
CA HIS A 200 22.66 -5.59 24.10
C HIS A 200 22.79 -6.80 25.03
N GLY A 201 23.91 -6.90 25.76
CA GLY A 201 24.10 -7.85 26.87
C GLY A 201 23.72 -7.22 28.20
#